data_AF-A0A6A6LAN2-F1
#
_entry.id   AF-A0A6A6LAN2-F1
#
_cell.length_a   1.000
_cell.length_b   1.000
_cell.length_c   1.000
_cell.angle_alpha   90.00
_cell.angle_beta   90.00
_cell.angle_gamma   90.00
#
_symmetry.space_group_name_H-M   'P 1'
#
loop_
_entity.id
_entity.type
_entity.pdbx_description
1 polymer ?
#
loop_
_entity_poly.entity_id
_entity_poly.type
_entity_poly.pdbx_seq_one_letter_code
_entity_poly.pdbx_strand_id
1 'polypeptide(L)'
;MIPRRVISSISSLQVLKMYHAGIFADKTREDSVLWEDNMLTEELQCLEHLNELSSTIRGVSNLQSFISTRTSLNCTRVIRLELFTGPQSLNIWWLLNMKNLDFLDIIGEDNPEGLGVDVVMEEIETHDAAGGLGNSMSSRETCFNSLHTLTLTKNLRLRDLTWLILAPNLKKLQVTFNKHIEEIISVEKLDDAQARDENFNPFLKLQYLTLVDLPELKSIYPKALSFPFLEKIILCDCPQLKKLPLNSSSANGGKVEIEAGEQWWKDIEWEDDSTKTTFQPCDVPYLDRYWSLKLANYGVVLCGQMLHLALDGVLDCNPCALPIAACVAFCFDFILRCFIQVLCRKTMDEAKEVVKHILLAKFKGGIPSDQNEKIIKGYANFAIYLIEPMKAFHWGTNVSIENLHQGFTHVFESTFESTEGVAEYVSHPAHVEFANLFLAAVEKVIVIDYKPTAVRL
;
A
#
# COMPACT_ATOMS: atom_id res chain seq x y z
N MET A 1 0.63 14.94 23.29
CA MET A 1 1.40 16.19 23.15
C MET A 1 2.74 16.00 23.85
N ILE A 2 3.84 16.47 23.27
CA ILE A 2 5.17 16.43 23.91
C ILE A 2 5.46 17.86 24.39
N PRO A 3 5.52 18.11 25.70
CA PRO A 3 5.89 19.42 26.24
C PRO A 3 7.33 19.78 25.88
N ARG A 4 7.62 21.08 25.86
CA ARG A 4 8.98 21.59 25.71
C ARG A 4 9.88 21.08 26.84
N ARG A 5 11.17 20.97 26.54
CA ARG A 5 12.28 20.47 27.35
C ARG A 5 12.25 18.99 27.69
N VAL A 6 11.24 18.24 27.26
CA VAL A 6 11.15 16.81 27.55
C VAL A 6 12.19 16.03 26.76
N ILE A 7 12.32 16.29 25.45
CA ILE A 7 13.26 15.56 24.59
C ILE A 7 14.70 15.91 24.98
N SER A 8 15.00 17.22 25.09
CA SER A 8 16.32 17.73 25.48
C SER A 8 16.74 17.34 26.89
N SER A 9 15.82 16.99 27.81
CA SER A 9 16.17 16.49 29.14
C SER A 9 16.82 15.10 29.13
N ILE A 10 16.71 14.36 28.02
CA ILE A 10 17.22 12.99 27.88
C ILE A 10 18.54 13.02 27.09
N SER A 11 19.59 13.61 27.67
CA SER A 11 20.87 13.81 26.99
C SER A 11 21.57 12.53 26.51
N SER A 12 21.26 11.37 27.12
CA SER A 12 21.78 10.06 26.71
C SER A 12 20.97 9.38 25.60
N LEU A 13 19.97 10.06 25.02
CA LEU A 13 19.08 9.48 24.02
C LEU A 13 19.84 9.18 22.71
N GLN A 14 19.84 7.90 22.32
CA GLN A 14 20.50 7.44 21.10
C GLN A 14 19.54 7.20 19.93
N VAL A 15 18.29 6.85 20.23
CA VAL A 15 17.27 6.52 19.25
C VAL A 15 15.99 7.27 19.59
N LEU A 16 15.49 8.06 18.64
CA LEU A 16 14.26 8.81 18.78
C LEU A 16 13.34 8.53 17.59
N LYS A 17 12.24 7.81 17.84
CA LYS A 17 11.27 7.45 16.81
C LYS A 17 9.95 8.19 16.98
N MET A 18 9.73 9.21 16.16
CA MET A 18 8.54 10.06 16.12
C MET A 18 7.82 10.04 14.76
N TYR A 19 7.97 8.97 13.99
CA TYR A 19 7.18 8.76 12.78
C TYR A 19 5.68 8.65 13.15
N HIS A 20 4.80 9.39 12.47
CA HIS A 20 3.37 9.58 12.80
C HIS A 20 3.07 10.42 14.06
N ALA A 21 4.07 11.04 14.70
CA ALA A 21 3.81 11.85 15.87
C ALA A 21 3.02 13.13 15.49
N GLY A 22 1.93 13.40 16.23
CA GLY A 22 1.13 14.62 16.10
C GLY A 22 0.01 14.60 15.05
N ILE A 23 -0.22 13.47 14.36
CA ILE A 23 -1.24 13.36 13.29
C ILE A 23 -2.67 13.64 13.78
N PHE A 24 -2.98 13.35 15.04
CA PHE A 24 -4.31 13.56 15.65
C PHE A 24 -4.32 14.67 16.71
N ALA A 25 -3.27 15.48 16.80
CA ALA A 25 -3.19 16.52 17.83
C ALA A 25 -3.97 17.77 17.38
N ASP A 26 -4.87 18.23 18.25
CA ASP A 26 -5.69 19.43 18.08
C ASP A 26 -4.82 20.67 17.72
N LYS A 27 -5.17 21.35 16.61
CA LYS A 27 -4.52 22.57 16.10
C LYS A 27 -4.61 23.77 17.06
N THR A 28 -5.43 23.68 18.10
CA THR A 28 -5.78 24.82 18.96
C THR A 28 -4.87 25.03 20.17
N ARG A 29 -3.82 24.21 20.36
CA ARG A 29 -2.90 24.35 21.51
C ARG A 29 -1.47 24.65 21.08
N GLU A 30 -1.06 25.90 21.36
CA GLU A 30 0.24 26.49 21.03
C GLU A 30 1.43 25.74 21.70
N ASP A 31 1.26 25.06 22.84
CA ASP A 31 2.40 24.52 23.64
C ASP A 31 2.98 23.14 23.19
N SER A 32 2.82 22.71 21.94
CA SER A 32 3.30 21.40 21.48
C SER A 32 4.53 21.50 20.58
N VAL A 33 5.61 20.80 20.95
CA VAL A 33 6.88 20.71 20.20
C VAL A 33 6.69 20.27 18.73
N LEU A 34 5.58 19.58 18.43
CA LEU A 34 5.25 19.06 17.10
C LEU A 34 4.43 20.01 16.21
N TRP A 35 4.04 21.18 16.71
CA TRP A 35 3.15 22.14 16.03
C TRP A 35 3.72 23.55 15.93
N GLU A 36 4.48 23.98 16.94
CA GLU A 36 5.18 25.26 16.85
C GLU A 36 6.43 25.16 15.97
N ASP A 37 6.59 26.16 15.10
CA ASP A 37 7.74 26.27 14.21
C ASP A 37 9.05 26.21 15.01
N ASN A 38 10.02 25.45 14.50
CA ASN A 38 11.38 25.30 15.05
C ASN A 38 11.52 24.66 16.44
N MET A 39 10.44 24.41 17.20
CA MET A 39 10.52 23.82 18.54
C MET A 39 11.19 22.44 18.54
N LEU A 40 10.81 21.58 17.59
CA LEU A 40 11.43 20.26 17.47
C LEU A 40 12.93 20.38 17.15
N THR A 41 13.29 21.32 16.29
CA THR A 41 14.68 21.60 15.93
C THR A 41 15.50 22.01 17.15
N GLU A 42 14.95 22.88 18.01
CA GLU A 42 15.60 23.31 19.25
C GLU A 42 15.84 22.15 20.23
N GLU A 43 14.84 21.27 20.42
CA GLU A 43 14.97 20.10 21.30
C GLU A 43 16.05 19.11 20.81
N LEU A 44 16.11 18.88 19.49
CA LEU A 44 17.04 17.93 18.88
C LEU A 44 18.49 18.42 18.89
N GLN A 45 18.73 19.73 18.92
CA GLN A 45 20.09 20.29 19.02
C GLN A 45 20.77 19.94 20.36
N CYS A 46 20.01 19.73 21.42
CA CYS A 46 20.54 19.38 22.73
C CYS A 46 20.97 17.91 22.86
N LEU A 47 20.70 17.06 21.86
CA LEU A 47 20.97 15.63 21.90
C LEU A 47 22.29 15.28 21.20
N GLU A 48 23.39 15.28 21.95
CA GLU A 48 24.73 15.01 21.42
C GLU A 48 24.98 13.54 21.03
N HIS A 49 24.19 12.60 21.56
CA HIS A 49 24.36 11.16 21.35
C HIS A 49 23.33 10.52 20.41
N LEU A 50 22.49 11.34 19.76
CA LEU A 50 21.43 10.84 18.90
C LEU A 50 22.01 10.26 17.60
N ASN A 51 21.78 8.96 17.38
CA ASN A 51 22.30 8.21 16.24
C ASN A 51 21.21 7.83 15.23
N GLU A 52 19.96 7.71 15.69
CA GLU A 52 18.81 7.35 14.86
C GLU A 52 17.62 8.26 15.17
N LEU A 53 17.11 8.92 14.13
CA LEU A 53 15.93 9.78 14.18
C LEU A 53 14.93 9.38 13.10
N SER A 54 13.67 9.20 13.50
CA SER A 54 12.52 9.23 12.58
C SER A 54 11.59 10.37 12.97
N SER A 55 11.19 11.23 12.03
CA SER A 55 10.33 12.38 12.36
C SER A 55 9.26 12.65 11.31
N THR A 56 8.23 13.38 11.71
CA THR A 56 7.20 13.96 10.83
C THR A 56 7.34 15.48 10.88
N ILE A 57 7.57 16.10 9.72
CA ILE A 57 7.77 17.52 9.54
C ILE A 57 6.58 18.07 8.75
N ARG A 58 5.96 19.14 9.27
CA ARG A 58 4.79 19.79 8.65
C ARG A 58 5.19 21.09 8.00
N GLY A 59 5.03 21.18 6.69
CA GLY A 59 5.36 22.35 5.89
C GLY A 59 6.84 22.48 5.53
N VAL A 60 7.09 23.21 4.45
CA VAL A 60 8.41 23.43 3.84
C VAL A 60 9.32 24.28 4.74
N SER A 61 8.79 25.29 5.41
CA SER A 61 9.57 26.16 6.33
C SER A 61 10.17 25.39 7.50
N ASN A 62 9.41 24.46 8.07
CA ASN A 62 9.89 23.61 9.17
C ASN A 62 10.95 22.61 8.71
N LEU A 63 10.86 22.14 7.46
CA LEU A 63 11.93 21.35 6.88
C LEU A 63 13.23 22.15 6.76
N GLN A 64 13.19 23.41 6.30
CA GLN A 64 14.38 24.27 6.19
C GLN A 64 15.07 24.48 7.55
N SER A 65 14.29 24.71 8.61
CA SER A 65 14.83 24.78 9.97
C SER A 65 15.45 23.45 10.41
N PHE A 66 14.73 22.35 10.19
CA PHE A 66 15.18 21.02 10.56
C PHE A 66 16.53 20.66 9.92
N ILE A 67 16.66 20.85 8.60
CA ILE A 67 17.89 20.54 7.85
C ILE A 67 19.06 21.48 8.19
N SER A 68 18.79 22.66 8.74
CA SER A 68 19.84 23.62 9.14
C SER A 68 20.67 23.11 10.33
N THR A 69 20.22 22.05 11.00
CA THR A 69 20.91 21.45 12.14
C THR A 69 21.77 20.25 11.77
N ARG A 70 23.04 20.28 12.20
CA ARG A 70 24.01 19.22 11.91
C ARG A 70 23.62 17.86 12.51
N THR A 71 22.99 17.87 13.68
CA THR A 71 22.49 16.65 14.35
C THR A 71 21.46 15.96 13.47
N SER A 72 20.45 16.69 12.99
CA SER A 72 19.38 16.15 12.13
C SER A 72 19.89 15.58 10.80
N LEU A 73 20.91 16.18 10.18
CA LEU A 73 21.47 15.66 8.92
C LEU A 73 22.15 14.29 9.07
N ASN A 74 22.78 14.03 10.21
CA ASN A 74 23.59 12.83 10.40
C ASN A 74 22.81 11.65 10.97
N CYS A 75 21.85 11.88 11.86
CA CYS A 75 21.12 10.81 12.54
C CYS A 75 19.78 10.45 11.88
N THR A 76 19.27 11.28 10.98
CA THR A 76 17.94 11.04 10.39
C THR A 76 17.96 9.86 9.43
N ARG A 77 17.09 8.90 9.73
CA ARG A 77 16.79 7.72 8.92
C ARG A 77 15.48 7.93 8.16
N VAL A 78 14.41 8.25 8.87
CA VAL A 78 13.07 8.35 8.28
C VAL A 78 12.53 9.77 8.39
N ILE A 79 12.06 10.31 7.28
CA ILE A 79 11.31 11.58 7.25
C ILE A 79 9.95 11.35 6.62
N ARG A 80 8.91 11.80 7.32
CA ARG A 80 7.62 12.13 6.71
C ARG A 80 7.50 13.64 6.55
N LEU A 81 7.14 14.10 5.35
CA LEU A 81 6.79 15.47 5.04
C LEU A 81 5.28 15.57 4.83
N GLU A 82 4.62 16.42 5.61
CA GLU A 82 3.19 16.72 5.54
C GLU A 82 3.02 18.15 5.03
N LEU A 83 2.65 18.33 3.77
CA LEU A 83 2.68 19.62 3.07
C LEU A 83 1.24 20.13 2.83
N PHE A 84 0.60 20.61 3.89
CA PHE A 84 -0.84 20.96 3.92
C PHE A 84 -1.15 22.48 3.86
N THR A 85 -0.16 23.36 3.66
CA THR A 85 -0.34 24.80 3.82
C THR A 85 0.22 25.63 2.66
N GLY A 86 -0.65 26.16 1.81
CA GLY A 86 -0.36 27.22 0.83
C GLY A 86 0.55 26.81 -0.35
N PRO A 87 0.71 27.69 -1.37
CA PRO A 87 1.63 27.44 -2.47
C PRO A 87 3.06 27.49 -1.95
N GLN A 88 3.63 26.30 -1.69
CA GLN A 88 5.01 26.12 -1.29
C GLN A 88 5.73 25.33 -2.38
N SER A 89 7.02 25.62 -2.58
CA SER A 89 7.89 24.79 -3.40
C SER A 89 8.82 23.97 -2.51
N LEU A 90 8.73 22.65 -2.58
CA LEU A 90 9.68 21.74 -1.95
C LEU A 90 10.84 21.52 -2.91
N ASN A 91 12.03 22.00 -2.55
CA ASN A 91 13.24 21.66 -3.27
C ASN A 91 13.85 20.37 -2.69
N ILE A 92 13.87 19.30 -3.49
CA ILE A 92 14.40 17.99 -3.08
C ILE A 92 15.92 18.04 -2.80
N TRP A 93 16.64 19.03 -3.38
CA TRP A 93 18.08 19.22 -3.17
C TRP A 93 18.46 19.42 -1.68
N TRP A 94 17.52 19.95 -0.89
CA TRP A 94 17.69 20.16 0.55
C TRP A 94 17.92 18.87 1.35
N LEU A 95 17.46 17.73 0.82
CA LEU A 95 17.58 16.43 1.49
C LEU A 95 18.90 15.72 1.15
N LEU A 96 19.70 16.22 0.20
CA LEU A 96 20.93 15.55 -0.26
C LEU A 96 21.96 15.33 0.84
N ASN A 97 22.05 16.28 1.78
CA ASN A 97 23.01 16.21 2.88
C ASN A 97 22.67 15.12 3.91
N MET A 98 21.49 14.51 3.83
CA MET A 98 21.07 13.42 4.71
C MET A 98 21.62 12.07 4.23
N LYS A 99 22.90 11.83 4.52
CA LYS A 99 23.63 10.62 4.06
C LYS A 99 22.98 9.30 4.49
N ASN A 100 22.22 9.33 5.57
CA ASN A 100 21.66 8.17 6.25
C ASN A 100 20.15 7.97 6.03
N LEU A 101 19.50 8.84 5.23
CA LEU A 101 18.07 8.80 4.95
C LEU A 101 17.70 7.49 4.24
N ASP A 102 16.88 6.65 4.87
CA ASP A 102 16.46 5.33 4.37
C ASP A 102 15.03 5.31 3.86
N PHE A 103 14.16 6.14 4.43
CA PHE A 103 12.76 6.26 4.06
C PHE A 103 12.34 7.73 4.00
N LEU A 104 11.90 8.15 2.82
CA LEU A 104 11.22 9.42 2.59
C LEU A 104 9.73 9.17 2.28
N ASP A 105 8.85 9.80 3.04
CA ASP A 105 7.40 9.80 2.83
C ASP A 105 6.94 11.25 2.63
N ILE A 106 6.36 11.57 1.48
CA ILE A 106 5.86 12.93 1.17
C ILE A 106 4.37 12.85 0.95
N ILE A 107 3.64 13.64 1.72
CA ILE A 107 2.19 13.69 1.72
C ILE A 107 1.76 15.13 1.41
N GLY A 108 1.07 15.31 0.28
CA GLY A 108 0.44 16.58 -0.08
C GLY A 108 -1.00 16.68 0.42
N GLU A 109 -1.68 17.75 0.01
CA GLU A 109 -3.02 18.09 0.49
C GLU A 109 -4.14 17.25 -0.15
N ASP A 110 -5.13 16.89 0.66
CA ASP A 110 -6.33 16.16 0.22
C ASP A 110 -7.26 16.99 -0.69
N ASN A 111 -7.01 18.29 -0.83
CA ASN A 111 -7.90 19.19 -1.57
C ASN A 111 -7.67 19.11 -3.09
N PRO A 112 -8.63 18.61 -3.89
CA PRO A 112 -8.51 18.53 -5.35
C PRO A 112 -8.42 19.90 -6.03
N GLU A 113 -8.99 20.94 -5.41
CA GLU A 113 -9.03 22.33 -5.91
C GLU A 113 -7.95 23.22 -5.26
N GLY A 114 -7.19 22.66 -4.32
CA GLY A 114 -6.16 23.38 -3.58
C GLY A 114 -4.98 23.80 -4.46
N LEU A 115 -4.27 24.84 -4.00
CA LEU A 115 -2.97 25.18 -4.55
C LEU A 115 -1.95 24.13 -4.07
N GLY A 116 -1.91 22.97 -4.75
CA GLY A 116 -0.98 21.88 -4.44
C GLY A 116 0.48 22.34 -4.37
N VAL A 117 1.32 21.50 -3.78
CA VAL A 117 2.72 21.82 -3.50
C VAL A 117 3.58 21.49 -4.70
N ASP A 118 4.36 22.46 -5.16
CA ASP A 118 5.30 22.27 -6.26
C ASP A 118 6.53 21.54 -5.73
N VAL A 119 6.81 20.34 -6.24
CA VAL A 119 8.05 19.63 -5.90
C VAL A 119 9.03 19.91 -7.02
N VAL A 120 10.06 20.70 -6.70
CA VAL A 120 11.07 21.16 -7.66
C VAL A 120 12.42 20.50 -7.39
N MET A 121 13.21 20.43 -8.44
CA MET A 121 14.61 20.02 -8.39
C MET A 121 15.45 21.08 -9.07
N GLU A 122 15.73 22.15 -8.32
CA GLU A 122 16.59 23.25 -8.77
C GLU A 122 17.85 23.25 -7.91
N GLU A 123 19.01 23.23 -8.54
CA GLU A 123 20.28 23.41 -7.84
C GLU A 123 20.31 24.86 -7.35
N ILE A 124 20.42 25.06 -6.03
CA ILE A 124 20.54 26.42 -5.50
C ILE A 124 21.93 26.90 -5.89
N GLU A 125 22.02 27.98 -6.67
CA GLU A 125 23.25 28.76 -6.81
C GLU A 125 23.61 29.32 -5.42
N THR A 126 24.29 28.55 -4.59
CA THR A 126 24.90 29.06 -3.38
C THR A 126 26.05 29.95 -3.82
N HIS A 127 25.84 31.26 -3.79
CA HIS A 127 26.90 32.26 -3.83
C HIS A 127 27.79 32.13 -2.59
N ASP A 128 28.53 31.04 -2.47
CA ASP A 128 29.62 30.93 -1.52
C ASP A 128 30.91 31.38 -2.18
N ALA A 129 31.53 32.38 -1.55
CA ALA A 129 32.83 32.93 -1.86
C ALA A 129 33.94 31.90 -1.57
N ALA A 130 33.99 30.83 -2.36
CA ALA A 130 35.14 29.96 -2.52
C ALA A 130 35.13 29.49 -3.97
N GLY A 131 36.06 30.01 -4.77
CA GLY A 131 35.99 30.03 -6.21
C GLY A 131 35.75 28.68 -6.90
N GLY A 132 34.90 28.74 -7.93
CA GLY A 132 35.08 27.99 -9.18
C GLY A 132 34.46 26.61 -9.23
N LEU A 133 33.22 26.54 -9.74
CA LEU A 133 32.86 25.86 -10.99
C LEU A 133 31.33 25.96 -11.14
N GLY A 134 30.88 26.96 -11.90
CA GLY A 134 29.58 26.86 -12.55
C GLY A 134 29.70 25.74 -13.58
N ASN A 135 29.22 24.55 -13.22
CA ASN A 135 29.19 23.39 -14.09
C ASN A 135 27.79 22.76 -14.03
N SER A 136 27.01 23.10 -15.06
CA SER A 136 25.91 22.31 -15.61
C SER A 136 25.96 20.82 -15.25
N MET A 137 25.22 20.31 -14.26
CA MET A 137 24.88 18.87 -14.15
C MET A 137 26.05 17.86 -14.27
N SER A 138 27.31 18.31 -14.13
CA SER A 138 28.53 17.62 -14.59
C SER A 138 29.46 17.35 -13.40
N SER A 139 28.95 16.60 -12.42
CA SER A 139 29.72 15.78 -11.47
C SER A 139 28.78 15.14 -10.45
N ARG A 140 27.76 14.40 -10.91
CA ARG A 140 26.78 13.80 -9.98
C ARG A 140 27.30 12.46 -9.45
N GLU A 141 28.04 12.54 -8.34
CA GLU A 141 28.17 11.44 -7.40
C GLU A 141 26.76 10.92 -7.05
N THR A 142 26.55 9.60 -6.98
CA THR A 142 25.26 9.04 -6.58
C THR A 142 24.84 9.67 -5.25
N CYS A 143 23.68 10.32 -5.22
CA CYS A 143 23.12 10.88 -4.00
C CYS A 143 22.22 9.83 -3.33
N PHE A 144 21.56 10.15 -2.21
CA PHE A 144 20.57 9.26 -1.57
C PHE A 144 20.97 7.77 -1.48
N ASN A 145 22.26 7.48 -1.25
CA ASN A 145 22.77 6.10 -1.32
C ASN A 145 22.12 5.18 -0.27
N SER A 146 21.62 5.76 0.81
CA SER A 146 20.91 5.04 1.86
C SER A 146 19.40 4.93 1.61
N LEU A 147 18.84 5.62 0.61
CA LEU A 147 17.39 5.69 0.40
C LEU A 147 16.89 4.38 -0.21
N HIS A 148 16.06 3.68 0.55
CA HIS A 148 15.48 2.39 0.16
C HIS A 148 13.99 2.48 -0.12
N THR A 149 13.28 3.38 0.56
CA THR A 149 11.82 3.51 0.42
C THR A 149 11.47 4.96 0.09
N LEU A 150 10.69 5.14 -0.96
CA LEU A 150 10.04 6.40 -1.28
C LEU A 150 8.53 6.19 -1.34
N THR A 151 7.79 7.03 -0.61
CA THR A 151 6.34 7.12 -0.71
C THR A 151 5.94 8.54 -1.05
N LEU A 152 5.11 8.69 -2.09
CA LEU A 152 4.53 9.96 -2.52
C LEU A 152 3.02 9.81 -2.56
N THR A 153 2.31 10.64 -1.81
CA THR A 153 0.89 10.49 -1.58
C THR A 153 0.20 11.84 -1.69
N LYS A 154 -0.91 11.90 -2.45
CA LYS A 154 -1.82 13.06 -2.57
C LYS A 154 -1.21 14.32 -3.21
N ASN A 155 -1.74 14.70 -4.37
CA ASN A 155 -1.67 16.03 -5.00
C ASN A 155 -0.33 16.80 -4.87
N LEU A 156 0.76 16.15 -5.24
CA LEU A 156 2.02 16.84 -5.46
C LEU A 156 2.05 17.33 -6.92
N ARG A 157 2.39 18.60 -7.16
CA ARG A 157 2.44 19.22 -8.50
C ARG A 157 3.76 18.95 -9.21
N LEU A 158 4.11 17.68 -9.34
CA LEU A 158 5.22 17.24 -10.16
C LEU A 158 4.70 16.52 -11.41
N ARG A 159 5.41 16.70 -12.52
CA ARG A 159 5.16 15.97 -13.77
C ARG A 159 5.93 14.68 -13.87
N ASP A 160 7.10 14.62 -13.22
CA ASP A 160 7.96 13.46 -13.24
C ASP A 160 8.82 13.32 -11.98
N LEU A 161 9.40 12.12 -11.82
CA LEU A 161 10.28 11.72 -10.74
C LEU A 161 11.70 11.43 -11.24
N THR A 162 12.17 12.14 -12.28
CA THR A 162 13.48 11.86 -12.91
C THR A 162 14.62 11.86 -11.90
N TRP A 163 14.49 12.59 -10.80
CA TRP A 163 15.46 12.60 -9.71
C TRP A 163 15.74 11.27 -9.04
N LEU A 164 14.89 10.25 -9.21
CA LEU A 164 15.13 8.90 -8.70
C LEU A 164 16.39 8.26 -9.30
N ILE A 165 16.92 8.77 -10.42
CA ILE A 165 18.25 8.38 -10.92
C ILE A 165 19.36 8.63 -9.88
N LEU A 166 19.13 9.55 -8.96
CA LEU A 166 20.04 9.88 -7.87
C LEU A 166 19.85 8.96 -6.66
N ALA A 167 18.97 7.95 -6.70
CA ALA A 167 18.70 7.03 -5.58
C ALA A 167 18.92 5.55 -6.02
N PRO A 168 20.18 5.12 -6.25
CA PRO A 168 20.48 3.83 -6.90
C PRO A 168 20.11 2.60 -6.07
N ASN A 169 19.83 2.76 -4.78
CA ASN A 169 19.53 1.67 -3.85
C ASN A 169 18.03 1.57 -3.49
N LEU A 170 17.17 2.23 -4.27
CA LEU A 170 15.73 2.22 -4.04
C LEU A 170 15.17 0.79 -4.18
N LYS A 171 14.51 0.32 -3.12
CA LYS A 171 13.87 -1.00 -3.04
C LYS A 171 12.35 -0.92 -3.14
N LYS A 172 11.74 0.15 -2.63
CA LYS A 172 10.29 0.34 -2.65
C LYS A 172 9.93 1.73 -3.16
N LEU A 173 9.11 1.78 -4.20
CA LEU A 173 8.53 3.00 -4.75
C LEU A 173 7.01 2.91 -4.67
N GLN A 174 6.39 3.86 -3.97
CA GLN A 174 4.95 3.98 -3.86
C GLN A 174 4.51 5.38 -4.26
N VAL A 175 3.65 5.49 -5.27
CA VAL A 175 3.10 6.77 -5.76
C VAL A 175 1.59 6.63 -5.83
N THR A 176 0.88 7.44 -5.05
CA THR A 176 -0.58 7.33 -4.91
C THR A 176 -1.28 8.68 -4.97
N PHE A 177 -2.42 8.75 -5.67
CA PHE A 177 -3.28 9.96 -5.74
C PHE A 177 -2.54 11.20 -6.28
N ASN A 178 -1.77 11.04 -7.35
CA ASN A 178 -1.01 12.12 -7.99
C ASN A 178 -1.46 12.31 -9.44
N LYS A 179 -2.36 13.28 -9.64
CA LYS A 179 -3.02 13.56 -10.93
C LYS A 179 -2.15 14.20 -12.01
N HIS A 180 -0.98 14.74 -11.65
CA HIS A 180 -0.13 15.51 -12.57
C HIS A 180 1.09 14.74 -13.09
N ILE A 181 1.40 13.57 -12.52
CA ILE A 181 2.55 12.78 -12.91
C ILE A 181 2.26 12.12 -14.25
N GLU A 182 3.04 12.49 -15.27
CA GLU A 182 2.96 11.94 -16.62
C GLU A 182 3.98 10.81 -16.83
N GLU A 183 5.15 10.93 -16.20
CA GLU A 183 6.24 9.96 -16.35
C GLU A 183 6.91 9.70 -14.98
N ILE A 184 7.35 8.47 -14.69
CA ILE A 184 8.20 8.28 -13.49
C ILE A 184 9.60 8.83 -13.77
N ILE A 185 10.24 8.44 -14.87
CA ILE A 185 11.52 9.00 -15.30
C ILE A 185 11.36 9.59 -16.69
N SER A 186 11.64 10.88 -16.84
CA SER A 186 11.63 11.54 -18.13
C SER A 186 13.01 11.47 -18.78
N VAL A 187 13.11 10.74 -19.89
CA VAL A 187 14.40 10.56 -20.59
C VAL A 187 14.87 11.83 -21.28
N GLU A 188 13.96 12.73 -21.63
CA GLU A 188 14.31 14.07 -22.16
C GLU A 188 15.11 14.90 -21.15
N LYS A 189 15.01 14.56 -19.87
CA LYS A 189 15.73 15.21 -18.76
C LYS A 189 17.01 14.46 -18.34
N LEU A 190 17.35 13.36 -19.01
CA LEU A 190 18.60 12.64 -18.78
C LEU A 190 19.72 13.23 -19.63
N ASP A 191 20.95 13.21 -19.10
CA ASP A 191 22.12 13.63 -19.87
C ASP A 191 22.42 12.66 -21.01
N ASP A 192 23.05 13.18 -22.07
CA ASP A 192 23.51 12.42 -23.24
C ASP A 192 24.25 11.12 -22.88
N ALA A 193 25.03 11.12 -21.80
CA ALA A 193 25.78 9.95 -21.34
C ALA A 193 24.87 8.85 -20.78
N GLN A 194 23.87 9.19 -19.97
CA GLN A 194 22.92 8.23 -19.38
C GLN A 194 21.89 7.75 -20.40
N ALA A 195 21.47 8.64 -21.31
CA ALA A 195 20.58 8.29 -22.41
C ALA A 195 21.23 7.29 -23.39
N ARG A 196 22.56 7.37 -23.57
CA ARG A 196 23.38 6.50 -24.43
C ARG A 196 23.89 5.23 -23.74
N ASP A 197 23.94 5.20 -22.41
CA ASP A 197 24.32 3.99 -21.68
C ASP A 197 23.18 2.97 -21.74
N GLU A 198 23.36 1.95 -22.57
CA GLU A 198 22.42 0.85 -22.74
C GLU A 198 22.22 0.03 -21.46
N ASN A 199 23.16 0.09 -20.51
CA ASN A 199 23.11 -0.62 -19.23
C ASN A 199 22.58 0.25 -18.08
N PHE A 200 22.25 1.52 -18.33
CA PHE A 200 21.74 2.39 -17.28
C PHE A 200 20.37 1.89 -16.78
N ASN A 201 20.32 1.57 -15.49
CA ASN A 201 19.11 1.05 -14.86
C ASN A 201 18.88 1.71 -13.48
N PRO A 202 17.98 2.70 -13.40
CA PRO A 202 17.71 3.40 -12.15
C PRO A 202 16.97 2.55 -11.11
N PHE A 203 16.41 1.40 -11.51
CA PHE A 203 15.57 0.55 -10.66
C PHE A 203 16.17 -0.84 -10.40
N LEU A 204 17.48 -0.99 -10.53
CA LEU A 204 18.18 -2.29 -10.42
C LEU A 204 17.89 -3.05 -9.12
N LYS A 205 17.69 -2.34 -8.00
CA LYS A 205 17.40 -2.93 -6.67
C LYS A 205 15.92 -2.88 -6.27
N LEU A 206 15.04 -2.47 -7.18
CA LEU A 206 13.62 -2.31 -6.88
C LEU A 206 12.96 -3.68 -6.65
N GLN A 207 12.28 -3.81 -5.53
CA GLN A 207 11.56 -5.01 -5.07
C GLN A 207 10.04 -4.80 -5.15
N TYR A 208 9.59 -3.59 -4.82
CA TYR A 208 8.17 -3.25 -4.72
C TYR A 208 7.85 -1.96 -5.48
N LEU A 209 6.91 -2.06 -6.42
CA LEU A 209 6.37 -0.91 -7.14
C LEU A 209 4.86 -0.81 -6.89
N THR A 210 4.38 0.34 -6.44
CA THR A 210 2.94 0.58 -6.21
C THR A 210 2.55 1.91 -6.82
N LEU A 211 1.67 1.86 -7.82
CA LEU A 211 1.17 3.01 -8.56
C LEU A 211 -0.37 2.98 -8.50
N VAL A 212 -0.97 3.96 -7.83
CA VAL A 212 -2.42 3.99 -7.57
C VAL A 212 -2.99 5.37 -7.86
N ASP A 213 -4.07 5.43 -8.63
CA ASP A 213 -4.81 6.66 -8.96
C ASP A 213 -3.87 7.73 -9.56
N LEU A 214 -3.29 7.37 -10.71
CA LEU A 214 -2.38 8.20 -11.51
C LEU A 214 -2.98 8.37 -12.92
N PRO A 215 -3.98 9.25 -13.09
CA PRO A 215 -4.77 9.35 -14.31
C PRO A 215 -3.96 9.77 -15.56
N GLU A 216 -2.90 10.55 -15.37
CA GLU A 216 -2.06 11.08 -16.45
C GLU A 216 -0.76 10.29 -16.67
N LEU A 217 -0.51 9.24 -15.89
CA LEU A 217 0.74 8.48 -16.00
C LEU A 217 0.77 7.69 -17.31
N LYS A 218 1.67 8.08 -18.22
CA LYS A 218 1.86 7.47 -19.55
C LYS A 218 2.97 6.43 -19.55
N SER A 219 4.05 6.66 -18.79
CA SER A 219 5.26 5.83 -18.85
C SER A 219 5.99 5.78 -17.51
N ILE A 220 6.58 4.63 -17.18
CA ILE A 220 7.52 4.51 -16.05
C ILE A 220 8.95 4.78 -16.53
N TYR A 221 9.35 4.10 -17.60
CA TYR A 221 10.62 4.27 -18.30
C TYR A 221 10.41 3.84 -19.75
N PRO A 222 10.95 4.55 -20.76
CA PRO A 222 10.61 4.29 -22.16
C PRO A 222 11.29 3.03 -22.73
N LYS A 223 12.42 2.60 -22.15
CA LYS A 223 13.13 1.37 -22.56
C LYS A 223 12.77 0.21 -21.62
N ALA A 224 12.90 -1.03 -22.08
CA ALA A 224 12.78 -2.18 -21.21
C ALA A 224 14.01 -2.26 -20.26
N LEU A 225 13.75 -2.49 -18.97
CA LEU A 225 14.76 -2.59 -17.91
C LEU A 225 14.76 -4.00 -17.31
N SER A 226 15.88 -4.37 -16.69
CA SER A 226 16.00 -5.60 -15.91
C SER A 226 15.68 -5.34 -14.44
N PHE A 227 14.74 -6.08 -13.86
CA PHE A 227 14.44 -5.98 -12.44
C PHE A 227 14.76 -7.31 -11.72
N PRO A 228 16.03 -7.55 -11.36
CA PRO A 228 16.46 -8.85 -10.82
C PRO A 228 15.89 -9.17 -9.43
N PHE A 229 15.49 -8.15 -8.66
CA PHE A 229 14.98 -8.30 -7.29
C PHE A 229 13.48 -8.01 -7.17
N LEU A 230 12.77 -7.84 -8.28
CA LEU A 230 11.35 -7.50 -8.24
C LEU A 230 10.57 -8.64 -7.61
N GLU A 231 9.68 -8.29 -6.68
CA GLU A 231 8.79 -9.21 -5.99
C GLU A 231 7.34 -8.89 -6.31
N LYS A 232 6.97 -7.60 -6.32
CA LYS A 232 5.57 -7.19 -6.50
C LYS A 232 5.39 -5.87 -7.24
N ILE A 233 4.43 -5.84 -8.16
CA ILE A 233 3.90 -4.64 -8.80
C ILE A 233 2.41 -4.53 -8.48
N ILE A 234 1.96 -3.36 -8.03
CA ILE A 234 0.54 -3.04 -7.82
C ILE A 234 0.18 -1.83 -8.68
N LEU A 235 -0.80 -1.98 -9.57
CA LEU A 235 -1.30 -0.94 -10.47
C LEU A 235 -2.82 -0.79 -10.32
N CYS A 236 -3.29 0.41 -9.98
CA CYS A 236 -4.72 0.68 -9.84
C CYS A 236 -5.04 2.06 -10.40
N ASP A 237 -6.10 2.18 -11.20
CA ASP A 237 -6.56 3.46 -11.75
C ASP A 237 -5.44 4.27 -12.44
N CYS A 238 -4.64 3.59 -13.27
CA CYS A 238 -3.62 4.17 -14.14
C CYS A 238 -4.00 3.95 -15.62
N PRO A 239 -5.03 4.65 -16.15
CA PRO A 239 -5.64 4.33 -17.45
C PRO A 239 -4.73 4.62 -18.65
N GLN A 240 -3.78 5.54 -18.53
CA GLN A 240 -2.86 5.89 -19.62
C GLN A 240 -1.59 5.02 -19.64
N LEU A 241 -1.32 4.26 -18.57
CA LEU A 241 -0.13 3.43 -18.48
C LEU A 241 -0.34 2.12 -19.23
N LYS A 242 0.05 2.08 -20.50
CA LYS A 242 -0.16 0.90 -21.36
C LYS A 242 1.02 -0.04 -21.46
N LYS A 243 2.20 0.37 -21.01
CA LYS A 243 3.43 -0.41 -21.15
C LYS A 243 4.22 -0.41 -19.83
N LEU A 244 4.74 -1.57 -19.46
CA LEU A 244 5.70 -1.69 -18.36
C LEU A 244 7.12 -1.82 -18.92
N PRO A 245 8.14 -1.23 -18.27
CA PRO A 245 9.53 -1.34 -18.69
C PRO A 245 10.13 -2.70 -18.30
N LEU A 246 9.39 -3.81 -18.43
CA LEU A 246 9.87 -5.14 -18.09
C LEU A 246 10.51 -5.82 -19.30
N ASN A 247 11.59 -6.55 -19.07
CA ASN A 247 12.14 -7.52 -20.01
C ASN A 247 12.09 -8.95 -19.44
N SER A 248 12.35 -9.94 -20.26
CA SER A 248 12.36 -11.37 -19.87
C SER A 248 13.28 -11.71 -18.69
N SER A 249 14.37 -10.94 -18.48
CA SER A 249 15.28 -11.15 -17.33
C SER A 249 14.67 -10.72 -15.97
N SER A 250 13.59 -9.94 -16.00
CA SER A 250 12.92 -9.41 -14.81
C SER A 250 12.01 -10.43 -14.11
N ALA A 251 11.86 -11.62 -14.70
CA ALA A 251 10.90 -12.63 -14.25
C ALA A 251 11.22 -13.28 -12.90
N ASN A 252 12.45 -13.16 -12.40
CA ASN A 252 12.91 -13.77 -11.14
C ASN A 252 12.43 -15.23 -10.96
N GLY A 253 12.50 -16.04 -12.03
CA GLY A 253 12.01 -17.43 -12.02
C GLY A 253 10.49 -17.59 -11.94
N GLY A 254 9.71 -16.61 -12.39
CA GLY A 254 8.23 -16.63 -12.42
C GLY A 254 7.56 -16.23 -11.10
N LYS A 255 8.30 -15.62 -10.16
CA LYS A 255 7.81 -15.29 -8.80
C LYS A 255 7.29 -13.87 -8.64
N VAL A 256 7.36 -13.04 -9.68
CA VAL A 256 6.90 -11.64 -9.60
C VAL A 256 5.38 -11.60 -9.59
N GLU A 257 4.80 -11.04 -8.54
CA GLU A 257 3.35 -10.86 -8.41
C GLU A 257 2.94 -9.51 -9.01
N ILE A 258 2.16 -9.52 -10.08
CA ILE A 258 1.57 -8.29 -10.64
C ILE A 258 0.09 -8.27 -10.30
N GLU A 259 -0.31 -7.27 -9.54
CA GLU A 259 -1.70 -6.99 -9.20
C GLU A 259 -2.17 -5.76 -9.98
N ALA A 260 -3.12 -5.92 -10.89
CA ALA A 260 -3.64 -4.82 -11.69
C ALA A 260 -5.13 -4.98 -12.02
N GLY A 261 -5.80 -3.87 -12.32
CA GLY A 261 -7.22 -3.87 -12.70
C GLY A 261 -7.48 -4.67 -13.99
N GLU A 262 -8.67 -5.28 -14.10
CA GLU A 262 -9.02 -6.14 -15.24
C GLU A 262 -8.89 -5.43 -16.60
N GLN A 263 -9.33 -4.17 -16.67
CA GLN A 263 -9.25 -3.38 -17.89
C GLN A 263 -7.80 -3.13 -18.31
N TRP A 264 -6.91 -2.93 -17.33
CA TRP A 264 -5.49 -2.73 -17.59
C TRP A 264 -4.84 -4.00 -18.19
N TRP A 265 -5.21 -5.19 -17.70
CA TRP A 265 -4.73 -6.45 -18.27
C TRP A 265 -5.19 -6.69 -19.72
N LYS A 266 -6.28 -6.07 -20.15
CA LYS A 266 -6.76 -6.13 -21.55
C LYS A 266 -6.00 -5.16 -22.45
N ASP A 267 -5.61 -4.01 -21.92
CA ASP A 267 -5.05 -2.89 -22.68
C ASP A 267 -3.51 -2.84 -22.64
N ILE A 268 -2.85 -3.70 -21.85
CA ILE A 268 -1.38 -3.73 -21.74
C ILE A 268 -0.69 -4.20 -23.03
N GLU A 269 0.33 -3.45 -23.43
CA GLU A 269 1.28 -3.75 -24.49
C GLU A 269 2.58 -4.31 -23.89
N TRP A 270 2.94 -5.54 -24.27
CA TRP A 270 4.17 -6.21 -23.84
C TRP A 270 5.31 -5.97 -24.84
N GLU A 271 6.55 -5.97 -24.36
CA GLU A 271 7.75 -5.83 -25.22
C GLU A 271 7.89 -7.00 -26.21
N ASP A 272 7.63 -8.22 -25.74
CA ASP A 272 7.75 -9.44 -26.52
C ASP A 272 6.83 -10.56 -25.97
N ASP A 273 6.57 -11.58 -26.79
CA ASP A 273 5.68 -12.70 -26.44
C ASP A 273 6.20 -13.52 -25.24
N SER A 274 7.52 -13.55 -25.00
CA SER A 274 8.11 -14.23 -23.85
C SER A 274 7.79 -13.50 -22.56
N THR A 275 7.94 -12.17 -22.56
CA THR A 275 7.57 -11.29 -21.44
C THR A 275 6.07 -11.42 -21.14
N LYS A 276 5.21 -11.41 -22.18
CA LYS A 276 3.77 -11.66 -22.01
C LYS A 276 3.49 -13.01 -21.34
N THR A 277 4.06 -14.10 -21.86
CA THR A 277 3.82 -15.45 -21.32
C THR A 277 4.32 -15.61 -19.88
N THR A 278 5.35 -14.86 -19.50
CA THR A 278 5.99 -14.96 -18.19
C THR A 278 5.22 -14.20 -17.10
N PHE A 279 4.66 -13.04 -17.43
CA PHE A 279 4.02 -12.16 -16.45
C PHE A 279 2.50 -12.13 -16.53
N GLN A 280 1.90 -12.60 -17.63
CA GLN A 280 0.46 -12.70 -17.76
C GLN A 280 -0.06 -13.84 -16.87
N PRO A 281 -0.90 -13.56 -15.86
CA PRO A 281 -1.48 -14.58 -15.03
C PRO A 281 -2.38 -15.50 -15.85
N CYS A 282 -2.45 -16.80 -15.49
CA CYS A 282 -3.48 -17.69 -16.02
C CYS A 282 -4.89 -17.28 -15.57
N ASP A 283 -4.99 -16.67 -14.38
CA ASP A 283 -6.21 -16.10 -13.80
C ASP A 283 -5.91 -14.66 -13.39
N VAL A 284 -6.62 -13.68 -13.95
CA VAL A 284 -6.41 -12.26 -13.63
C VAL A 284 -6.86 -12.00 -12.18
N PRO A 285 -5.95 -11.74 -11.23
CA PRO A 285 -6.36 -11.43 -9.87
C PRO A 285 -7.05 -10.07 -9.86
N TYR A 286 -8.37 -10.06 -9.67
CA TYR A 286 -9.17 -8.84 -9.58
C TYR A 286 -8.85 -8.11 -8.27
N LEU A 287 -8.50 -6.83 -8.36
CA LEU A 287 -8.25 -5.99 -7.20
C LEU A 287 -9.55 -5.35 -6.70
N ASP A 288 -10.34 -6.08 -5.92
CA ASP A 288 -11.50 -5.53 -5.18
C ASP A 288 -11.07 -4.64 -3.98
N ARG A 289 -9.75 -4.50 -3.77
CA ARG A 289 -9.14 -3.76 -2.64
C ARG A 289 -9.20 -2.25 -2.77
N TYR A 290 -9.60 -1.71 -3.93
CA TYR A 290 -9.78 -0.26 -4.11
C TYR A 290 -10.76 0.32 -3.08
N TRP A 291 -11.82 -0.40 -2.73
CA TRP A 291 -12.80 0.02 -1.72
C TRP A 291 -12.25 -0.01 -0.28
N SER A 292 -11.30 -0.91 0.03
CA SER A 292 -10.69 -0.98 1.37
C SER A 292 -9.75 0.20 1.65
N LEU A 293 -9.00 0.66 0.64
CA LEU A 293 -8.14 1.85 0.73
C LEU A 293 -8.96 3.15 0.69
N LYS A 294 -10.04 3.19 -0.11
CA LYS A 294 -11.02 4.29 -0.08
C LYS A 294 -11.68 4.39 1.30
N LEU A 295 -12.15 3.29 1.89
CA LEU A 295 -12.80 3.27 3.21
C LEU A 295 -11.83 3.58 4.36
N ALA A 296 -10.57 3.15 4.28
CA ALA A 296 -9.56 3.49 5.28
C ALA A 296 -9.23 5.00 5.29
N ASN A 297 -9.23 5.66 4.12
CA ASN A 297 -9.00 7.11 4.03
C ASN A 297 -10.27 7.96 4.24
N TYR A 298 -11.43 7.56 3.71
CA TYR A 298 -12.70 8.27 3.94
C TYR A 298 -13.25 8.07 5.36
N GLY A 299 -13.06 6.90 5.97
CA GLY A 299 -13.55 6.60 7.32
C GLY A 299 -12.87 7.42 8.43
N VAL A 300 -11.61 7.84 8.22
CA VAL A 300 -10.89 8.70 9.17
C VAL A 300 -11.34 10.17 9.04
N VAL A 301 -11.72 10.61 7.84
CA VAL A 301 -12.14 12.00 7.56
C VAL A 301 -13.61 12.24 7.96
N LEU A 302 -14.52 11.30 7.67
CA LEU A 302 -15.94 11.42 8.05
C LEU A 302 -16.17 11.33 9.56
N CYS A 303 -15.38 10.51 10.27
CA CYS A 303 -15.51 10.36 11.73
C CYS A 303 -15.07 11.66 12.46
N GLY A 304 -14.05 12.36 11.95
CA GLY A 304 -13.61 13.65 12.48
C GLY A 304 -14.61 14.79 12.25
N GLN A 305 -15.20 14.86 11.05
CA GLN A 305 -16.21 15.89 10.72
C GLN A 305 -17.56 15.65 11.39
N MET A 306 -18.00 14.39 11.55
CA MET A 306 -19.25 14.08 12.26
C MET A 306 -19.14 14.28 13.78
N LEU A 307 -17.95 14.04 14.39
CA LEU A 307 -17.74 14.34 15.81
C LEU A 307 -17.73 15.85 16.08
N HIS A 308 -17.22 16.65 15.14
CA HIS A 308 -17.27 18.12 15.20
C HIS A 308 -18.71 18.65 15.19
N LEU A 309 -19.54 18.17 14.26
CA LEU A 309 -20.96 18.54 14.17
C LEU A 309 -21.78 18.06 15.38
N ALA A 310 -21.40 16.93 15.99
CA ALA A 310 -22.06 16.40 17.19
C ALA A 310 -21.66 17.14 18.49
N LEU A 311 -20.45 17.71 18.57
CA LEU A 311 -19.99 18.47 19.74
C LEU A 311 -20.40 19.95 19.66
N ASP A 312 -20.38 20.55 18.46
CA ASP A 312 -20.79 21.95 18.26
C ASP A 312 -22.32 22.14 18.44
N GLY A 313 -23.12 21.10 18.21
CA GLY A 313 -24.58 21.12 18.41
C GLY A 313 -25.07 20.90 19.85
N VAL A 314 -24.19 20.58 20.80
CA VAL A 314 -24.59 20.25 22.19
C VAL A 314 -24.49 21.45 23.14
N LEU A 315 -23.84 22.55 22.72
CA LEU A 315 -23.66 23.74 23.59
C LEU A 315 -24.70 24.85 23.41
N ASP A 316 -25.58 24.78 22.40
CA ASP A 316 -26.68 25.73 22.23
C ASP A 316 -27.98 25.04 21.75
N CYS A 317 -28.81 24.56 22.69
CA CYS A 317 -30.28 24.77 22.71
C CYS A 317 -31.04 23.78 23.63
N ASN A 318 -32.03 24.33 24.33
CA ASN A 318 -33.06 23.67 25.16
C ASN A 318 -34.14 22.96 24.27
N PRO A 319 -35.17 22.30 24.84
CA PRO A 319 -35.44 20.87 24.76
C PRO A 319 -36.40 20.48 23.62
N CYS A 320 -35.87 20.03 22.48
CA CYS A 320 -36.60 19.19 21.51
C CYS A 320 -35.68 18.02 21.08
N ALA A 321 -35.03 17.38 22.06
CA ALA A 321 -33.97 16.39 21.85
C ALA A 321 -34.51 14.96 21.72
N LEU A 322 -35.39 14.71 20.74
CA LEU A 322 -35.71 13.34 20.31
C LEU A 322 -35.10 12.90 18.96
N PRO A 323 -34.74 13.77 18.00
CA PRO A 323 -34.05 13.32 16.78
C PRO A 323 -32.53 13.17 16.96
N ILE A 324 -31.92 14.00 17.81
CA ILE A 324 -30.44 14.08 17.94
C ILE A 324 -29.91 12.91 18.78
N ALA A 325 -30.61 12.50 19.84
CA ALA A 325 -30.23 11.33 20.64
C ALA A 325 -30.29 10.02 19.83
N ALA A 326 -31.22 9.91 18.88
CA ALA A 326 -31.32 8.76 17.98
C ALA A 326 -30.17 8.76 16.95
N CYS A 327 -29.79 9.91 16.39
CA CYS A 327 -28.63 10.04 15.50
C CYS A 327 -27.29 9.83 16.23
N VAL A 328 -27.14 10.33 17.46
CA VAL A 328 -25.96 10.08 18.29
C VAL A 328 -25.89 8.62 18.70
N ALA A 329 -27.01 7.97 19.04
CA ALA A 329 -27.04 6.53 19.33
C ALA A 329 -26.73 5.66 18.10
N PHE A 330 -27.17 6.06 16.89
CA PHE A 330 -26.83 5.37 15.65
C PHE A 330 -25.36 5.56 15.27
N CYS A 331 -24.82 6.77 15.45
CA CYS A 331 -23.40 7.06 15.25
C CYS A 331 -22.52 6.39 16.32
N PHE A 332 -22.97 6.29 17.58
CA PHE A 332 -22.25 5.58 18.63
C PHE A 332 -22.34 4.06 18.45
N ASP A 333 -23.45 3.49 17.97
CA ASP A 333 -23.56 2.07 17.59
C ASP A 333 -22.69 1.78 16.35
N PHE A 334 -22.66 2.68 15.38
CA PHE A 334 -21.81 2.54 14.19
C PHE A 334 -20.31 2.72 14.50
N ILE A 335 -19.94 3.71 15.32
CA ILE A 335 -18.57 3.91 15.81
C ILE A 335 -18.18 2.81 16.77
N LEU A 336 -19.05 2.31 17.66
CA LEU A 336 -18.75 1.17 18.52
C LEU A 336 -18.61 -0.11 17.68
N ARG A 337 -19.37 -0.30 16.60
CA ARG A 337 -19.17 -1.41 15.65
C ARG A 337 -17.88 -1.27 14.83
N CYS A 338 -17.55 -0.07 14.37
CA CYS A 338 -16.31 0.21 13.64
C CYS A 338 -15.08 0.16 14.56
N PHE A 339 -15.19 0.63 15.80
CA PHE A 339 -14.14 0.59 16.81
C PHE A 339 -14.02 -0.80 17.42
N ILE A 340 -15.10 -1.60 17.51
CA ILE A 340 -15.04 -3.04 17.76
C ILE A 340 -14.39 -3.75 16.56
N GLN A 341 -14.67 -3.39 15.30
CA GLN A 341 -13.95 -3.94 14.13
C GLN A 341 -12.46 -3.55 14.08
N VAL A 342 -12.11 -2.33 14.51
CA VAL A 342 -10.73 -1.82 14.52
C VAL A 342 -9.95 -2.27 15.76
N LEU A 343 -10.57 -2.37 16.94
CA LEU A 343 -10.00 -3.03 18.12
C LEU A 343 -9.89 -4.53 17.88
N CYS A 344 -10.88 -5.18 17.24
CA CYS A 344 -10.72 -6.55 16.74
C CYS A 344 -9.51 -6.64 15.80
N ARG A 345 -9.22 -5.64 14.94
CA ARG A 345 -8.01 -5.65 14.09
C ARG A 345 -6.69 -5.37 14.82
N LYS A 346 -6.68 -4.71 15.99
CA LYS A 346 -5.46 -4.56 16.81
C LYS A 346 -5.27 -5.65 17.85
N THR A 347 -6.27 -6.52 18.06
CA THR A 347 -6.13 -7.79 18.78
C THR A 347 -6.25 -9.03 17.89
N MET A 348 -6.16 -8.88 16.55
CA MET A 348 -6.08 -10.01 15.60
C MET A 348 -4.70 -10.13 14.93
N ASP A 349 -3.66 -9.84 15.71
CA ASP A 349 -2.42 -10.65 15.65
C ASP A 349 -2.55 -11.92 16.52
N GLU A 350 -3.76 -12.22 17.00
CA GLU A 350 -4.20 -13.60 17.17
C GLU A 350 -4.67 -14.10 15.81
N ALA A 351 -4.09 -15.22 15.37
CA ALA A 351 -4.32 -15.86 14.09
C ALA A 351 -5.78 -15.73 13.63
N LYS A 352 -6.03 -15.10 12.47
CA LYS A 352 -7.33 -15.15 11.79
C LYS A 352 -7.82 -16.60 11.84
N GLU A 353 -8.96 -16.85 12.48
CA GLU A 353 -9.54 -18.19 12.57
C GLU A 353 -10.03 -18.65 11.20
N VAL A 354 -9.12 -19.22 10.41
CA VAL A 354 -9.47 -19.84 9.14
C VAL A 354 -10.28 -21.11 9.41
N VAL A 355 -11.44 -21.23 8.78
CA VAL A 355 -12.24 -22.46 8.80
C VAL A 355 -12.09 -23.16 7.45
N LYS A 356 -11.73 -24.43 7.49
CA LYS A 356 -11.66 -25.31 6.33
C LYS A 356 -12.88 -26.21 6.31
N HIS A 357 -13.59 -26.19 5.20
CA HIS A 357 -14.72 -27.06 4.90
C HIS A 357 -14.25 -28.11 3.89
N ILE A 358 -14.11 -29.36 4.34
CA ILE A 358 -13.68 -30.49 3.51
C ILE A 358 -14.88 -31.38 3.20
N LEU A 359 -15.10 -31.65 1.92
CA LEU A 359 -16.08 -32.61 1.43
C LEU A 359 -15.35 -33.75 0.71
N LEU A 360 -15.59 -34.99 1.14
CA LEU A 360 -15.15 -36.20 0.48
C LEU A 360 -16.33 -36.86 -0.23
N ALA A 361 -16.18 -37.18 -1.50
CA ALA A 361 -17.26 -37.78 -2.29
C ALA A 361 -16.85 -39.06 -3.03
N LYS A 362 -17.85 -39.93 -3.22
CA LYS A 362 -17.84 -41.03 -4.18
C LYS A 362 -19.02 -40.84 -5.13
N PHE A 363 -18.76 -40.70 -6.43
CA PHE A 363 -19.83 -40.64 -7.44
C PHE A 363 -20.48 -42.02 -7.66
N LYS A 364 -21.75 -42.03 -8.05
CA LYS A 364 -22.46 -43.28 -8.37
C LYS A 364 -21.86 -43.95 -9.60
N GLY A 365 -21.73 -45.27 -9.56
CA GLY A 365 -21.32 -46.07 -10.72
C GLY A 365 -22.34 -45.96 -11.85
N GLY A 366 -21.87 -45.72 -13.08
CA GLY A 366 -22.70 -45.57 -14.28
C GLY A 366 -22.91 -44.12 -14.75
N ILE A 367 -22.39 -43.13 -14.02
CA ILE A 367 -22.34 -41.74 -14.49
C ILE A 367 -21.10 -41.57 -15.40
N PRO A 368 -21.27 -41.13 -16.67
CA PRO A 368 -20.18 -40.85 -17.58
C PRO A 368 -19.17 -39.84 -16.99
N SER A 369 -17.87 -40.06 -17.22
CA SER A 369 -16.79 -39.23 -16.65
C SER A 369 -16.93 -37.74 -17.01
N ASP A 370 -17.45 -37.44 -18.19
CA ASP A 370 -17.71 -36.08 -18.69
C ASP A 370 -18.85 -35.37 -17.94
N GLN A 371 -19.80 -36.13 -17.38
CA GLN A 371 -20.87 -35.58 -16.56
C GLN A 371 -20.37 -35.23 -15.15
N ASN A 372 -19.48 -36.05 -14.58
CA ASN A 372 -18.82 -35.75 -13.31
C ASN A 372 -17.96 -34.48 -13.41
N GLU A 373 -17.17 -34.34 -14.48
CA GLU A 373 -16.39 -33.12 -14.72
C GLU A 373 -17.27 -31.87 -14.86
N LYS A 374 -18.43 -31.97 -15.51
CA LYS A 374 -19.38 -30.85 -15.60
C LYS A 374 -19.94 -30.45 -14.25
N ILE A 375 -20.28 -31.42 -13.39
CA ILE A 375 -20.76 -31.15 -12.02
C ILE A 375 -19.65 -30.47 -11.20
N ILE A 376 -18.41 -30.94 -11.31
CA ILE A 376 -17.26 -30.38 -10.59
C ILE A 376 -16.92 -28.96 -11.08
N LYS A 377 -16.89 -28.74 -12.40
CA LYS A 377 -16.69 -27.40 -12.99
C LYS A 377 -17.84 -26.45 -12.64
N GLY A 378 -19.07 -26.98 -12.59
CA GLY A 378 -20.21 -26.26 -12.05
C GLY A 378 -19.95 -25.78 -10.63
N TYR A 379 -19.52 -26.68 -9.74
CA TYR A 379 -19.22 -26.34 -8.35
C TYR A 379 -18.15 -25.24 -8.23
N ALA A 380 -17.05 -25.35 -8.98
CA ALA A 380 -15.99 -24.34 -8.99
C ALA A 380 -16.48 -22.97 -9.48
N ASN A 381 -17.28 -22.93 -10.56
CA ASN A 381 -17.84 -21.69 -11.09
C ASN A 381 -18.93 -21.09 -10.18
N PHE A 382 -19.76 -21.91 -9.52
CA PHE A 382 -20.80 -21.41 -8.62
C PHE A 382 -20.23 -20.93 -7.28
N ALA A 383 -19.24 -21.62 -6.74
CA ALA A 383 -18.66 -21.36 -5.43
C ALA A 383 -17.81 -20.08 -5.37
N ILE A 384 -17.19 -19.68 -6.49
CA ILE A 384 -16.30 -18.51 -6.55
C ILE A 384 -17.05 -17.21 -6.88
N TYR A 385 -18.12 -17.26 -7.68
CA TYR A 385 -18.76 -16.04 -8.21
C TYR A 385 -20.04 -15.58 -7.49
N LEU A 386 -20.71 -16.45 -6.72
CA LEU A 386 -22.05 -16.16 -6.19
C LEU A 386 -22.15 -16.17 -4.66
N ILE A 387 -21.10 -16.60 -3.93
CA ILE A 387 -21.16 -16.76 -2.48
C ILE A 387 -19.98 -16.04 -1.81
N GLU A 388 -20.20 -14.76 -1.48
CA GLU A 388 -19.22 -13.84 -0.86
C GLU A 388 -18.45 -14.39 0.37
N PRO A 389 -19.04 -15.25 1.23
CA PRO A 389 -18.32 -15.87 2.34
C PRO A 389 -17.17 -16.83 1.95
N MET A 390 -17.21 -17.45 0.77
CA MET A 390 -16.17 -18.42 0.38
C MET A 390 -14.95 -17.71 -0.21
N LYS A 391 -13.76 -17.92 0.38
CA LYS A 391 -12.53 -17.20 -0.01
C LYS A 391 -11.60 -17.98 -0.94
N ALA A 392 -11.64 -19.30 -0.89
CA ALA A 392 -10.87 -20.15 -1.79
C ALA A 392 -11.55 -21.50 -1.94
N PHE A 393 -11.33 -22.12 -3.10
CA PHE A 393 -11.89 -23.43 -3.44
C PHE A 393 -10.86 -24.27 -4.19
N HIS A 394 -10.59 -25.47 -3.70
CA HIS A 394 -9.71 -26.45 -4.34
C HIS A 394 -10.38 -27.82 -4.38
N TRP A 395 -9.97 -28.67 -5.32
CA TRP A 395 -10.45 -30.05 -5.36
C TRP A 395 -9.43 -30.97 -6.02
N GLY A 396 -9.59 -32.27 -5.81
CA GLY A 396 -8.73 -33.27 -6.45
C GLY A 396 -9.29 -34.68 -6.34
N THR A 397 -8.67 -35.59 -7.08
CA THR A 397 -8.95 -37.03 -7.00
C THR A 397 -8.00 -37.73 -6.04
N ASN A 398 -8.48 -38.80 -5.40
CA ASN A 398 -7.68 -39.59 -4.47
C ASN A 398 -6.48 -40.24 -5.18
N VAL A 399 -5.28 -39.97 -4.68
CA VAL A 399 -4.01 -40.55 -5.14
C VAL A 399 -3.29 -41.36 -4.05
N SER A 400 -3.99 -41.69 -2.96
CA SER A 400 -3.40 -42.44 -1.84
C SER A 400 -3.01 -43.86 -2.24
N ILE A 401 -1.82 -44.28 -1.80
CA ILE A 401 -1.28 -45.64 -2.01
C ILE A 401 -1.61 -46.59 -0.86
N GLU A 402 -2.00 -46.05 0.30
CA GLU A 402 -2.23 -46.81 1.54
C GLU A 402 -3.56 -47.60 1.53
N ASN A 403 -4.39 -47.44 0.50
CA ASN A 403 -5.68 -48.13 0.32
C ASN A 403 -6.66 -47.98 1.50
N LEU A 404 -6.56 -46.87 2.25
CA LEU A 404 -7.43 -46.55 3.40
C LEU A 404 -8.56 -45.56 3.07
N HIS A 405 -8.77 -45.26 1.79
CA HIS A 405 -9.70 -44.21 1.34
C HIS A 405 -11.20 -44.58 1.47
N GLN A 406 -11.55 -45.77 1.98
CA GLN A 406 -12.95 -46.21 2.23
C GLN A 406 -13.89 -46.11 1.02
N GLY A 407 -13.33 -46.11 -0.20
CA GLY A 407 -14.05 -45.94 -1.45
C GLY A 407 -14.37 -44.49 -1.83
N PHE A 408 -13.95 -43.48 -1.06
CA PHE A 408 -13.97 -42.09 -1.50
C PHE A 408 -12.96 -41.89 -2.63
N THR A 409 -13.30 -41.00 -3.57
CA THR A 409 -12.55 -40.82 -4.82
C THR A 409 -12.20 -39.36 -5.07
N HIS A 410 -12.93 -38.42 -4.49
CA HIS A 410 -12.74 -36.98 -4.67
C HIS A 410 -12.69 -36.27 -3.32
N VAL A 411 -11.89 -35.22 -3.25
CA VAL A 411 -11.84 -34.26 -2.15
C VAL A 411 -12.11 -32.86 -2.69
N PHE A 412 -12.90 -32.10 -1.95
CA PHE A 412 -13.19 -30.69 -2.21
C PHE A 412 -12.89 -29.92 -0.93
N GLU A 413 -12.14 -28.84 -1.03
CA GLU A 413 -11.74 -27.99 0.09
C GLU A 413 -12.19 -26.55 -0.18
N SER A 414 -13.05 -26.02 0.69
CA SER A 414 -13.44 -24.62 0.72
C SER A 414 -12.83 -23.92 1.94
N THR A 415 -12.44 -22.66 1.76
CA THR A 415 -11.85 -21.83 2.82
C THR A 415 -12.77 -20.67 3.19
N PHE A 416 -13.03 -20.51 4.48
CA PHE A 416 -13.85 -19.46 5.07
C PHE A 416 -13.08 -18.70 6.15
N GLU A 417 -13.46 -17.44 6.38
CA GLU A 417 -12.87 -16.60 7.44
C GLU A 417 -13.55 -16.79 8.80
N SER A 418 -14.66 -17.52 8.88
CA SER A 418 -15.36 -17.83 10.13
C SER A 418 -16.33 -19.01 10.01
N THR A 419 -16.82 -19.52 11.14
CA THR A 419 -17.87 -20.57 11.20
C THR A 419 -19.23 -20.04 10.73
N GLU A 420 -19.49 -18.76 10.92
CA GLU A 420 -20.72 -18.09 10.47
C GLU A 420 -20.73 -18.00 8.95
N GLY A 421 -19.58 -17.75 8.31
CA GLY A 421 -19.45 -17.78 6.86
C GLY A 421 -19.77 -19.14 6.25
N VAL A 422 -19.46 -20.25 6.96
CA VAL A 422 -19.89 -21.60 6.55
C VAL A 422 -21.41 -21.73 6.67
N ALA A 423 -22.02 -21.24 7.76
CA ALA A 423 -23.47 -21.31 7.94
C ALA A 423 -24.23 -20.50 6.88
N GLU A 424 -23.76 -19.29 6.55
CA GLU A 424 -24.29 -18.46 5.47
C GLU A 424 -24.18 -19.19 4.12
N TYR A 425 -23.01 -19.75 3.81
CA TYR A 425 -22.80 -20.59 2.63
C TYR A 425 -23.78 -21.75 2.55
N VAL A 426 -23.94 -22.53 3.63
CA VAL A 426 -24.84 -23.69 3.67
C VAL A 426 -26.31 -23.28 3.46
N SER A 427 -26.71 -22.14 4.03
CA SER A 427 -28.08 -21.62 3.92
C SER A 427 -28.38 -20.87 2.61
N HIS A 428 -27.36 -20.56 1.81
CA HIS A 428 -27.52 -19.75 0.60
C HIS A 428 -28.39 -20.49 -0.44
N PRO A 429 -29.41 -19.85 -1.05
CA PRO A 429 -30.32 -20.51 -2.00
C PRO A 429 -29.60 -21.20 -3.17
N ALA A 430 -28.57 -20.57 -3.72
CA ALA A 430 -27.76 -21.15 -4.80
C ALA A 430 -26.95 -22.38 -4.35
N HIS A 431 -26.46 -22.38 -3.12
CA HIS A 431 -25.80 -23.56 -2.55
C HIS A 431 -26.81 -24.70 -2.38
N VAL A 432 -28.00 -24.43 -1.84
CA VAL A 432 -29.04 -25.45 -1.63
C VAL A 432 -29.46 -26.09 -2.96
N GLU A 433 -29.66 -25.28 -4.01
CA GLU A 433 -29.99 -25.78 -5.34
C GLU A 433 -28.87 -26.68 -5.91
N PHE A 434 -27.62 -26.24 -5.82
CA PHE A 434 -26.48 -27.02 -6.27
C PHE A 434 -26.27 -28.29 -5.43
N ALA A 435 -26.41 -28.20 -4.11
CA ALA A 435 -26.26 -29.32 -3.19
C ALA A 435 -27.25 -30.44 -3.55
N ASN A 436 -28.49 -30.11 -3.96
CA ASN A 436 -29.45 -31.09 -4.43
C ASN A 436 -28.98 -31.81 -5.71
N LEU A 437 -28.40 -31.08 -6.67
CA LEU A 437 -27.83 -31.67 -7.89
C LEU A 437 -26.62 -32.56 -7.58
N PHE A 438 -25.75 -32.10 -6.69
CA PHE A 438 -24.54 -32.81 -6.28
C PHE A 438 -24.86 -34.08 -5.49
N LEU A 439 -25.73 -33.99 -4.49
CA LEU A 439 -26.19 -35.13 -3.69
C LEU A 439 -26.90 -36.20 -4.53
N ALA A 440 -27.56 -35.81 -5.61
CA ALA A 440 -28.15 -36.76 -6.55
C ALA A 440 -27.10 -37.59 -7.32
N ALA A 441 -25.91 -37.04 -7.57
CA ALA A 441 -24.83 -37.66 -8.33
C ALA A 441 -23.88 -38.53 -7.48
N VAL A 442 -23.84 -38.33 -6.16
CA VAL A 442 -22.93 -39.04 -5.26
C VAL A 442 -23.58 -40.23 -4.56
N GLU A 443 -22.82 -41.32 -4.41
CA GLU A 443 -23.16 -42.52 -3.64
C GLU A 443 -22.80 -42.34 -2.16
N LYS A 444 -21.67 -41.68 -1.89
CA LYS A 444 -21.20 -41.39 -0.54
C LYS A 444 -20.70 -39.96 -0.45
N VAL A 445 -21.00 -39.30 0.66
CA VAL A 445 -20.50 -37.96 0.99
C VAL A 445 -20.15 -37.89 2.48
N ILE A 446 -19.03 -37.28 2.80
CA ILE A 446 -18.64 -36.88 4.16
C ILE A 446 -18.23 -35.42 4.11
N VAL A 447 -18.67 -34.65 5.10
CA VAL A 447 -18.33 -33.23 5.25
C VAL A 447 -17.70 -33.04 6.62
N ILE A 448 -16.60 -32.30 6.66
CA ILE A 448 -15.85 -31.96 7.89
C ILE A 448 -15.50 -30.48 7.86
N ASP A 449 -15.97 -29.75 8.86
CA ASP A 449 -15.52 -28.39 9.13
C ASP A 449 -14.49 -28.42 10.26
N TYR A 450 -13.33 -27.81 10.03
CA TYR A 450 -12.30 -27.73 11.05
C TYR A 450 -11.52 -26.42 10.98
N LYS A 451 -10.98 -26.02 12.14
CA LYS A 451 -10.01 -24.92 12.25
C LYS A 451 -8.60 -25.53 12.23
N PRO A 452 -7.75 -25.25 11.23
CA PRO A 452 -6.40 -25.80 11.19
C PRO A 452 -5.61 -25.39 12.43
N THR A 453 -5.16 -26.37 13.21
CA THR A 453 -4.30 -26.14 14.38
C THR A 453 -2.90 -26.62 14.04
N ALA A 454 -1.97 -25.68 13.79
CA ALA A 454 -0.60 -26.00 13.48
C ALA A 454 0.20 -26.32 14.75
N VAL A 455 0.76 -27.53 14.84
CA VAL A 455 1.80 -27.86 15.82
C VAL A 455 3.13 -27.50 15.19
N ARG A 456 3.83 -26.50 15.73
CA ARG A 456 5.19 -26.15 15.29
C ARG A 456 6.14 -27.24 15.81
N LEU A 457 6.62 -28.10 14.90
CA LEU A 457 7.57 -29.17 15.17
C LEU A 457 9.01 -28.70 15.02
#